data_AF-A0A934KFR7-F1
#
_entry.id   AF-A0A934KFR7-F1
#
_cell.length_a   1.000
_cell.length_b   1.000
_cell.length_c   1.000
_cell.angle_alpha   90.00
_cell.angle_beta   90.00
_cell.angle_gamma   90.00
#
_symmetry.space_group_name_H-M   'P 1'
#
loop_
_entity.id
_entity.type
_entity.pdbx_description
1 polymer ?
#
loop_
_entity_poly.entity_id
_entity_poly.type
_entity_poly.pdbx_seq_one_letter_code
_entity_poly.pdbx_strand_id
1 'polypeptide(L)'
;MSEKATTDSCGLPPTALWDGYLREGPGAATAALRVIEVDGHGGHELEPVYKRMPIGTDHILYPVVVSLAMFPILMGASGHHLADDMPEEETHPFFPDHFWPYPIIAVIMLLGVGLLSAFVQENMSLEQSADPRAVVVPRPDWYFLFLFQFLKLGQPEVVFSIFIPGAIVTGLLLWPFIDNLAGIRLARRFGWASWPVPGRNFITGTGWVLFLGFIVALTFWSLFGVTILGIAGG
;
A
#
# COMPACT_ATOMS: atom_id res chain seq x y z
N MET A 1 -30.74 67.96 16.09
CA MET A 1 -30.35 67.30 17.35
C MET A 1 -29.68 65.99 16.95
N SER A 2 -28.44 66.04 16.45
CA SER A 2 -27.18 65.95 17.21
C SER A 2 -27.08 64.68 18.05
N GLU A 3 -26.39 63.66 17.54
CA GLU A 3 -25.22 63.08 18.23
C GLU A 3 -24.28 62.41 17.21
N LYS A 4 -23.01 62.81 17.27
CA LYS A 4 -21.84 62.24 16.59
C LYS A 4 -21.33 61.06 17.42
N ALA A 5 -20.78 60.03 16.79
CA ALA A 5 -19.46 59.50 17.15
C ALA A 5 -18.88 58.64 16.00
N THR A 6 -18.01 59.20 15.17
CA THR A 6 -16.54 59.16 15.22
C THR A 6 -15.95 57.98 14.45
N THR A 7 -15.25 58.34 13.38
CA THR A 7 -14.31 57.56 12.57
C THR A 7 -13.09 57.11 13.38
N ASP A 8 -12.76 55.82 13.34
CA ASP A 8 -11.39 55.26 13.29
C ASP A 8 -11.53 53.73 13.27
N SER A 9 -11.05 52.96 12.30
CA SER A 9 -9.64 52.88 11.96
C SER A 9 -9.45 51.93 10.76
N CYS A 10 -8.53 52.34 9.88
CA CYS A 10 -7.75 51.54 8.94
C CYS A 10 -8.48 50.73 7.84
N GLY A 11 -8.43 51.25 6.61
CA GLY A 11 -8.75 50.51 5.40
C GLY A 11 -7.73 49.40 5.13
N LEU A 12 -8.11 48.17 5.46
CA LEU A 12 -7.45 46.95 4.99
C LEU A 12 -8.32 46.29 3.92
N PRO A 13 -7.72 45.70 2.86
CA PRO A 13 -8.47 44.93 1.87
C PRO A 13 -9.25 43.80 2.57
N PRO A 14 -10.39 43.36 2.01
CA PRO A 14 -11.30 42.37 2.62
C PRO A 14 -10.71 40.97 2.81
N THR A 15 -9.39 40.81 2.73
CA THR A 15 -8.64 39.57 2.89
C THR A 15 -8.09 39.33 4.30
N ALA A 16 -8.39 40.21 5.27
CA ALA A 16 -7.84 40.15 6.63
C ALA A 16 -8.89 39.99 7.75
N LEU A 17 -10.17 39.74 7.42
CA LEU A 17 -11.21 39.40 8.39
C LEU A 17 -11.47 37.88 8.30
N TRP A 18 -11.17 37.14 9.36
CA TRP A 18 -11.49 35.71 9.45
C TRP A 18 -13.02 35.54 9.50
N ASP A 19 -13.61 34.95 8.46
CA ASP A 19 -15.07 34.82 8.27
C ASP A 19 -15.57 33.37 8.42
N GLY A 20 -14.72 32.43 8.83
CA GLY A 20 -15.13 31.08 9.21
C GLY A 20 -15.53 30.16 8.04
N TYR A 21 -15.33 30.58 6.78
CA TYR A 21 -15.60 29.74 5.61
C TYR A 21 -14.30 29.38 4.87
N LEU A 22 -13.98 28.09 4.93
CA LEU A 22 -13.12 27.28 4.06
C LEU A 22 -12.10 28.04 3.19
N ARG A 23 -10.84 28.01 3.63
CA ARG A 23 -9.70 28.35 2.78
C ARG A 23 -9.12 27.06 2.22
N GLU A 24 -9.04 26.95 0.90
CA GLU A 24 -8.24 25.91 0.25
C GLU A 24 -6.78 26.07 0.69
N GLY A 25 -6.26 25.08 1.42
CA GLY A 25 -4.84 24.96 1.70
C GLY A 25 -4.08 24.58 0.42
N PRO A 26 -2.74 24.57 0.42
CA PRO A 26 -1.92 24.18 -0.74
C PRO A 26 -2.08 22.70 -1.19
N GLY A 27 -3.04 21.96 -0.62
CA GLY A 27 -3.36 20.58 -0.95
C GLY A 27 -4.55 20.47 -1.91
N ALA A 28 -4.81 19.25 -2.39
CA ALA A 28 -5.93 18.95 -3.27
C ALA A 28 -7.27 19.45 -2.66
N ALA A 29 -8.14 19.99 -3.51
CA ALA A 29 -9.41 20.60 -3.12
C ALA A 29 -10.25 19.63 -2.26
N THR A 30 -10.31 19.89 -0.96
CA THR A 30 -11.20 19.17 -0.05
C THR A 30 -12.62 19.68 -0.29
N ALA A 31 -13.55 18.78 -0.61
CA ALA A 31 -14.96 19.11 -0.78
C ALA A 31 -15.46 19.92 0.44
N ALA A 32 -16.06 21.08 0.16
CA ALA A 32 -16.58 22.01 1.16
C ALA A 32 -17.67 21.37 2.01
N LEU A 33 -17.34 20.91 3.21
CA LEU A 33 -18.32 20.46 4.19
C LEU A 33 -18.64 21.61 5.16
N ARG A 34 -19.93 21.87 5.36
CA ARG A 34 -20.38 22.74 6.45
C ARG A 34 -20.17 21.98 7.76
N VAL A 35 -19.25 22.44 8.58
CA VAL A 35 -19.17 22.01 9.98
C VAL A 35 -20.46 22.47 10.65
N ILE A 36 -21.33 21.54 11.02
CA ILE A 36 -22.46 21.84 11.89
C ILE A 36 -21.89 21.87 13.30
N GLU A 37 -21.74 23.07 13.85
CA GLU A 37 -21.47 23.27 15.27
C GLU A 37 -22.69 22.74 16.04
N VAL A 38 -22.54 21.57 16.65
CA VAL A 38 -23.59 20.99 17.50
C VAL A 38 -23.50 21.70 18.85
N ASP A 39 -24.39 22.68 19.06
CA ASP A 39 -24.62 23.32 20.34
C ASP A 39 -25.09 22.29 21.39
N GLY A 40 -24.14 21.64 22.05
CA GLY A 40 -24.46 20.56 22.98
C GLY A 40 -23.24 19.98 23.69
N HIS A 41 -22.78 20.68 24.73
CA HIS A 41 -21.83 20.23 25.77
C HIS A 41 -20.38 19.97 25.32
N GLY A 42 -19.55 21.00 25.54
CA GLY A 42 -18.14 20.84 25.91
C GLY A 42 -17.17 20.45 24.80
N GLY A 43 -16.75 21.45 24.01
CA GLY A 43 -15.34 21.73 23.67
C GLY A 43 -14.42 20.65 23.10
N HIS A 44 -14.93 19.47 22.71
CA HIS A 44 -14.12 18.43 22.10
C HIS A 44 -14.56 18.26 20.65
N GLU A 45 -13.85 18.94 19.74
CA GLU A 45 -13.68 18.39 18.40
C GLU A 45 -13.28 16.93 18.60
N LEU A 46 -14.08 16.01 18.05
CA LEU A 46 -13.83 14.58 18.18
C LEU A 46 -12.59 14.24 17.35
N GLU A 47 -11.41 14.52 17.91
CA GLU A 47 -10.16 14.11 17.28
C GLU A 47 -10.25 12.60 17.02
N PRO A 48 -9.97 12.16 15.79
CA PRO A 48 -10.15 10.76 15.44
C PRO A 48 -9.29 9.88 16.34
N VAL A 49 -9.81 8.71 16.71
CA VAL A 49 -9.19 7.79 17.67
C VAL A 49 -7.73 7.48 17.30
N TYR A 50 -7.43 7.38 15.99
CA TYR A 50 -6.08 7.10 15.52
C TYR A 50 -5.05 8.18 15.89
N LYS A 51 -5.48 9.44 16.07
CA LYS A 51 -4.61 10.54 16.48
C LYS A 51 -4.27 10.50 17.97
N ARG A 52 -5.10 9.79 18.76
CA ARG A 52 -4.89 9.58 20.21
C ARG A 52 -4.11 8.31 20.52
N MET A 53 -3.86 7.45 19.52
CA MET A 53 -3.07 6.25 19.73
C MET A 53 -1.60 6.63 19.95
N PRO A 54 -0.92 6.08 20.97
CA PRO A 54 0.51 6.30 21.17
C PRO A 54 1.34 5.94 19.94
N ILE A 55 0.87 4.96 19.16
CA ILE A 55 1.44 4.54 17.88
C ILE A 55 0.33 4.66 16.82
N GLY A 56 0.17 5.87 16.27
CA GLY A 56 -0.73 6.14 15.14
C GLY A 56 -0.09 5.81 13.79
N THR A 57 -0.85 5.92 12.69
CA THR A 57 -0.37 5.65 11.31
C THR A 57 0.84 6.49 10.90
N ASP A 58 0.95 7.72 11.41
CA ASP A 58 2.02 8.66 11.07
C ASP A 58 3.27 8.50 11.96
N HIS A 59 3.36 7.42 12.73
CA HIS A 59 4.45 7.24 13.68
C HIS A 59 5.78 6.96 12.97
N ILE A 60 6.84 7.65 13.39
CA ILE A 60 8.22 7.47 12.90
C ILE A 60 8.77 6.05 13.07
N LEU A 61 8.08 5.18 13.82
CA LEU A 61 8.52 3.80 14.04
C LEU A 61 8.42 2.99 12.76
N TYR A 62 7.41 3.23 11.92
CA TYR A 62 7.26 2.50 10.66
C TYR A 62 8.46 2.70 9.72
N PRO A 63 8.88 3.93 9.34
CA PRO A 63 10.04 4.10 8.47
C PRO A 63 11.34 3.60 9.11
N VAL A 64 11.48 3.69 10.44
CA VAL A 64 12.66 3.16 11.17
C VAL A 64 12.72 1.64 11.07
N VAL A 65 11.63 0.93 11.32
CA VAL A 65 11.57 -0.53 11.23
C VAL A 65 11.80 -1.00 9.79
N VAL A 66 11.19 -0.32 8.81
CA VAL A 66 11.40 -0.63 7.39
C VAL A 66 12.87 -0.45 7.00
N SER A 67 13.49 0.64 7.46
CA SER A 67 14.91 0.92 7.19
C SER A 67 15.83 -0.12 7.86
N LEU A 68 15.53 -0.51 9.11
CA LEU A 68 16.26 -1.57 9.81
C LEU A 68 16.13 -2.92 9.10
N ALA A 69 14.96 -3.25 8.55
CA ALA A 69 14.73 -4.46 7.78
C ALA A 69 15.41 -4.43 6.40
N MET A 70 15.45 -3.27 5.75
CA MET A 70 16.14 -3.10 4.46
C MET A 70 17.67 -3.19 4.58
N PHE A 71 18.25 -2.70 5.68
CA PHE A 71 19.71 -2.66 5.86
C PHE A 71 20.42 -4.02 5.60
N PRO A 72 20.02 -5.14 6.24
CA PRO A 72 20.66 -6.44 5.98
C PRO A 72 20.34 -6.98 4.57
N ILE A 73 19.20 -6.62 3.98
CA ILE A 73 18.85 -7.03 2.61
C ILE A 73 19.77 -6.34 1.60
N LEU A 74 20.05 -5.05 1.79
CA LEU A 74 20.94 -4.27 0.93
C LEU A 74 22.41 -4.67 1.09
N MET A 75 22.86 -4.90 2.33
CA MET A 75 24.24 -5.28 2.61
C MET A 75 24.54 -6.75 2.26
N GLY A 76 23.51 -7.59 2.12
CA GLY A 76 23.66 -9.02 1.87
C GLY A 76 24.32 -9.77 3.04
N ALA A 77 24.54 -11.08 2.86
CA ALA A 77 25.31 -11.87 3.82
C ALA A 77 26.78 -11.44 3.76
N SER A 78 27.30 -10.90 4.87
CA SER A 78 28.60 -10.24 4.96
C SER A 78 29.83 -11.19 4.90
N GLY A 79 29.86 -12.21 4.04
CA GLY A 79 30.93 -13.21 4.08
C GLY A 79 31.16 -14.11 2.87
N HIS A 80 30.26 -14.14 1.88
CA HIS A 80 30.47 -14.80 0.59
C HIS A 80 29.71 -14.02 -0.48
N HIS A 81 30.40 -13.50 -1.48
CA HIS A 81 29.75 -12.86 -2.61
C HIS A 81 29.49 -13.95 -3.66
N LEU A 82 28.29 -13.98 -4.23
CA LEU A 82 27.95 -14.92 -5.32
C LEU A 82 28.90 -14.80 -6.52
N ALA A 83 29.53 -13.64 -6.68
CA ALA A 83 30.56 -13.40 -7.70
C ALA A 83 31.83 -14.23 -7.50
N ASP A 84 32.13 -14.67 -6.27
CA ASP A 84 33.33 -15.46 -5.96
C ASP A 84 33.22 -16.91 -6.48
N ASP A 85 31.98 -17.41 -6.62
CA ASP A 85 31.67 -18.76 -7.09
C ASP A 85 31.34 -18.83 -8.60
N MET A 86 31.25 -17.68 -9.27
CA MET A 86 30.86 -17.60 -10.69
C MET A 86 32.10 -17.57 -11.60
N PRO A 87 32.05 -18.25 -12.77
CA PRO A 87 33.13 -18.18 -13.74
C PRO A 87 33.32 -16.74 -14.23
N GLU A 88 34.57 -16.29 -14.40
CA GLU A 88 34.90 -14.90 -14.74
C GLU A 88 34.15 -14.41 -16.01
N GLU A 89 33.86 -15.31 -16.95
CA GLU A 89 33.11 -15.05 -18.19
C GLU A 89 31.65 -14.63 -17.95
N GLU A 90 31.05 -14.99 -16.83
CA GLU A 90 29.67 -14.62 -16.45
C GLU A 90 29.62 -13.40 -15.51
N THR A 91 30.79 -12.90 -15.08
CA THR A 91 30.90 -11.75 -14.18
C THR A 91 31.20 -10.47 -14.95
N HIS A 92 30.49 -9.40 -14.63
CA HIS A 92 30.73 -8.07 -15.18
C HIS A 92 30.97 -7.08 -14.04
N PRO A 93 31.90 -6.10 -14.21
CA PRO A 93 32.16 -5.10 -13.19
C PRO A 93 30.90 -4.29 -12.84
N PHE A 94 30.71 -4.01 -11.54
CA PHE A 94 29.59 -3.18 -11.09
C PHE A 94 29.64 -1.76 -11.70
N PHE A 95 30.82 -1.15 -11.71
CA PHE A 95 31.03 0.15 -12.34
C PHE A 95 31.93 -0.02 -13.57
N PRO A 96 31.54 0.51 -14.74
CA PRO A 96 30.38 1.37 -14.98
C PRO A 96 29.10 0.63 -15.42
N ASP A 97 29.22 -0.62 -15.87
CA ASP A 97 28.19 -1.30 -16.66
C ASP A 97 26.88 -1.55 -15.89
N HIS A 98 26.97 -1.91 -14.62
CA HIS A 98 25.80 -2.16 -13.77
C HIS A 98 25.23 -0.88 -13.15
N PHE A 99 26.05 0.16 -12.95
CA PHE A 99 25.65 1.40 -12.29
C PHE A 99 24.77 2.30 -13.17
N TRP A 100 25.11 2.46 -14.46
CA TRP A 100 24.44 3.42 -15.36
C TRP A 100 22.93 3.24 -15.56
N PRO A 101 22.37 2.02 -15.58
CA PRO A 101 20.93 1.82 -15.67
C PRO A 101 20.14 2.41 -14.49
N TYR A 102 20.69 2.45 -13.27
CA TYR A 102 19.91 2.83 -12.08
C TYR A 102 19.45 4.30 -12.09
N PRO A 103 20.31 5.31 -12.36
CA PRO A 103 19.85 6.70 -12.49
C PRO A 103 18.81 6.88 -13.60
N ILE A 104 18.96 6.16 -14.72
CA ILE A 104 18.01 6.20 -15.84
C ILE A 104 16.65 5.67 -15.40
N ILE A 105 16.62 4.51 -14.76
CA ILE A 105 15.39 3.91 -14.20
C ILE A 105 14.76 4.86 -13.17
N ALA A 106 15.57 5.49 -12.31
CA ALA A 106 15.07 6.43 -11.31
C ALA A 106 14.40 7.66 -11.95
N VAL A 107 14.98 8.23 -13.01
CA VAL A 107 14.37 9.34 -13.76
C VAL A 107 13.09 8.89 -14.45
N ILE A 108 13.09 7.71 -15.09
CA ILE A 108 11.89 7.16 -15.74
C ILE A 108 10.77 6.94 -14.72
N MET A 109 11.07 6.38 -13.55
CA MET A 109 10.11 6.18 -12.46
C MET A 109 9.57 7.52 -11.94
N LEU A 110 10.46 8.51 -11.73
CA LEU A 110 10.05 9.84 -11.29
C LEU A 110 9.12 10.51 -12.31
N LEU A 111 9.46 10.43 -13.59
CA LEU A 111 8.61 10.95 -14.66
C LEU A 111 7.29 10.17 -14.75
N GLY A 112 7.32 8.84 -14.66
CA GLY A 112 6.14 7.99 -14.71
C GLY A 112 5.16 8.31 -13.58
N VAL A 113 5.65 8.38 -12.33
CA VAL A 113 4.84 8.77 -11.17
C VAL A 113 4.38 10.22 -11.27
N GLY A 114 5.23 11.14 -11.73
CA GLY A 114 4.87 12.54 -11.94
C GLY A 114 3.77 12.73 -12.98
N LEU A 115 3.84 12.00 -14.10
CA LEU A 115 2.81 11.99 -15.14
C LEU A 115 1.53 11.34 -14.62
N LEU A 116 1.62 10.20 -13.93
CA LEU A 116 0.46 9.57 -13.29
C LEU A 116 -0.22 10.55 -12.32
N SER A 117 0.57 11.25 -11.50
CA SER A 117 0.08 12.29 -10.61
C SER A 117 -0.57 13.46 -11.36
N ALA A 118 -0.05 13.85 -12.53
CA ALA A 118 -0.60 14.95 -13.31
C ALA A 118 -1.93 14.59 -14.00
N PHE A 119 -2.05 13.36 -14.53
CA PHE A 119 -3.18 12.95 -15.38
C PHE A 119 -4.27 12.16 -14.64
N VAL A 120 -3.98 11.55 -13.50
CA VAL A 120 -4.90 10.65 -12.77
C VAL A 120 -5.36 11.28 -11.44
N GLN A 121 -5.20 12.60 -11.29
CA GLN A 121 -5.49 13.37 -10.08
C GLN A 121 -6.92 13.17 -9.55
N GLU A 122 -7.92 13.13 -10.44
CA GLU A 122 -9.33 12.96 -10.05
C GLU A 122 -9.58 11.63 -9.32
N ASN A 123 -8.93 10.55 -9.76
CA ASN A 123 -9.03 9.23 -9.13
C ASN A 123 -8.23 9.14 -7.81
N MET A 124 -7.37 10.12 -7.53
CA MET A 124 -6.58 10.22 -6.29
C MET A 124 -7.15 11.27 -5.32
N SER A 125 -8.31 11.86 -5.64
CA SER A 125 -9.01 12.74 -4.72
C SER A 125 -9.40 11.95 -3.47
N LEU A 126 -9.08 12.52 -2.30
CA LEU A 126 -9.48 11.91 -1.03
C LEU A 126 -11.01 11.86 -0.99
N GLU A 127 -11.56 10.71 -0.59
CA GLU A 127 -13.00 10.55 -0.41
C GLU A 127 -13.53 11.62 0.56
N GLN A 128 -14.84 11.88 0.49
CA GLN A 128 -15.49 12.85 1.37
C GLN A 128 -15.12 12.58 2.83
N SER A 129 -14.91 13.66 3.60
CA SER A 129 -14.63 13.53 5.04
C SER A 129 -15.68 12.63 5.67
N ALA A 130 -15.20 11.68 6.48
CA ALA A 130 -16.01 10.59 6.99
C ALA A 130 -17.27 11.11 7.71
N ASP A 131 -18.43 10.99 7.05
CA ASP A 131 -19.73 11.25 7.66
C ASP A 131 -20.30 9.94 8.23
N PRO A 132 -20.44 9.80 9.55
CA PRO A 132 -21.02 8.60 10.16
C PRO A 132 -22.51 8.37 9.81
N ARG A 133 -23.17 9.33 9.16
CA ARG A 133 -24.56 9.21 8.67
C ARG A 133 -24.63 8.73 7.22
N ALA A 134 -23.51 8.75 6.49
CA ALA A 134 -23.47 8.29 5.12
C ALA A 134 -23.32 6.77 5.07
N VAL A 135 -24.19 6.11 4.30
CA VAL A 135 -24.04 4.69 3.98
C VAL A 135 -23.15 4.58 2.75
N VAL A 136 -21.85 4.41 2.98
CA VAL A 136 -20.85 4.20 1.93
C VAL A 136 -20.50 2.71 1.89
N VAL A 137 -20.47 2.12 0.68
CA VAL A 137 -19.94 0.76 0.49
C VAL A 137 -18.42 0.87 0.53
N PRO A 138 -17.74 0.33 1.56
CA PRO A 138 -16.29 0.46 1.68
C PRO A 138 -15.63 -0.40 0.59
N ARG A 139 -15.05 0.25 -0.42
CA ARG A 139 -14.25 -0.42 -1.45
C ARG A 139 -12.77 -0.23 -1.12
N PRO A 140 -11.99 -1.32 -1.07
CA PRO A 140 -10.57 -1.19 -0.81
C PRO A 140 -9.83 -0.68 -2.04
N ASP A 141 -8.61 -0.21 -1.84
CA ASP A 141 -7.74 0.22 -2.94
C ASP A 141 -7.40 -0.93 -3.92
N TRP A 142 -6.96 -0.55 -5.11
CA TRP A 142 -6.68 -1.44 -6.24
C TRP A 142 -5.74 -2.61 -5.89
N TYR A 143 -4.79 -2.41 -4.98
CA TYR A 143 -3.83 -3.42 -4.54
C TYR A 143 -4.44 -4.48 -3.61
N PHE A 144 -5.64 -4.25 -3.07
CA PHE A 144 -6.37 -5.19 -2.20
C PHE A 144 -7.63 -5.79 -2.84
N LEU A 145 -7.99 -5.37 -4.06
CA LEU A 145 -9.19 -5.86 -4.74
C LEU A 145 -9.19 -7.40 -4.89
N PHE A 146 -8.06 -7.99 -5.26
CA PHE A 146 -7.96 -9.45 -5.40
C PHE A 146 -8.24 -10.16 -4.08
N LEU A 147 -7.76 -9.61 -2.97
CA LEU A 147 -7.94 -10.21 -1.65
C LEU A 147 -9.42 -10.13 -1.27
N PHE A 148 -10.07 -8.99 -1.47
CA PHE A 148 -11.50 -8.85 -1.19
C PHE A 148 -12.37 -9.82 -2.00
N GLN A 149 -12.09 -9.98 -3.29
CA GLN A 149 -12.80 -10.97 -4.11
C GLN A 149 -12.49 -12.40 -3.66
N PHE A 150 -11.25 -12.69 -3.26
CA PHE A 150 -10.88 -13.98 -2.70
C PHE A 150 -11.66 -14.30 -1.42
N LEU A 151 -11.91 -13.30 -0.55
CA LEU A 151 -12.71 -13.47 0.65
C LEU A 151 -14.19 -13.81 0.34
N LYS A 152 -14.77 -13.20 -0.69
CA LYS A 152 -16.15 -13.48 -1.12
C LYS A 152 -16.36 -14.91 -1.63
N LEU A 153 -15.31 -15.57 -2.11
CA LEU A 153 -15.40 -16.95 -2.63
C LEU A 153 -15.57 -17.99 -1.52
N GLY A 154 -15.33 -17.63 -0.27
CA GLY A 154 -15.21 -18.57 0.83
C GLY A 154 -16.31 -18.49 1.88
N GLN A 155 -16.95 -19.62 2.19
CA GLN A 155 -17.74 -19.80 3.40
C GLN A 155 -17.16 -21.00 4.19
N PRO A 156 -16.77 -20.85 5.46
CA PRO A 156 -16.88 -19.65 6.30
C PRO A 156 -15.81 -18.59 6.00
N GLU A 157 -16.21 -17.30 6.05
CA GLU A 157 -15.37 -16.13 5.74
C GLU A 157 -14.09 -16.05 6.60
N VAL A 158 -14.14 -16.56 7.84
CA VAL A 158 -13.03 -16.57 8.80
C VAL A 158 -11.82 -17.36 8.26
N VAL A 159 -12.04 -18.45 7.53
CA VAL A 159 -10.96 -19.29 6.99
C VAL A 159 -10.20 -18.53 5.90
N PHE A 160 -10.92 -17.85 5.02
CA PHE A 160 -10.33 -17.13 3.89
C PHE A 160 -9.69 -15.81 4.30
N SER A 161 -10.19 -15.17 5.36
CA SER A 161 -9.67 -13.89 5.86
C SER A 161 -8.45 -14.02 6.76
N ILE A 162 -8.43 -15.03 7.63
CA ILE A 162 -7.39 -15.13 8.66
C ILE A 162 -6.44 -16.29 8.35
N PHE A 163 -6.98 -17.48 8.12
CA PHE A 163 -6.16 -18.69 8.05
C PHE A 163 -5.36 -18.80 6.76
N ILE A 164 -5.96 -18.52 5.61
CA ILE A 164 -5.25 -18.66 4.32
C ILE A 164 -4.12 -17.61 4.18
N PRO A 165 -4.37 -16.30 4.33
CA PRO A 165 -3.31 -15.30 4.26
C PRO A 165 -2.25 -15.51 5.34
N GLY A 166 -2.68 -15.82 6.57
CA GLY A 166 -1.79 -16.12 7.69
C GLY A 166 -0.89 -17.34 7.42
N ALA A 167 -1.43 -18.41 6.84
CA ALA A 167 -0.67 -19.59 6.46
C ALA A 167 0.32 -19.31 5.31
N ILE A 168 -0.06 -18.48 4.33
CA ILE A 168 0.84 -18.07 3.23
C ILE A 168 2.03 -17.27 3.80
N VAL A 169 1.77 -16.24 4.61
CA VAL A 169 2.83 -15.42 5.21
C VAL A 169 3.72 -16.25 6.13
N THR A 170 3.12 -17.08 6.99
CA THR A 170 3.87 -17.98 7.87
C THR A 170 4.69 -18.98 7.07
N GLY A 171 4.15 -19.53 6.00
CA GLY A 171 4.85 -20.43 5.09
C GLY A 171 6.05 -19.77 4.42
N LEU A 172 5.91 -18.51 3.98
CA LEU A 172 7.02 -17.73 3.41
C LEU A 172 8.09 -17.39 4.45
N LEU A 173 7.70 -17.04 5.68
CA LEU A 173 8.64 -16.79 6.78
C LEU A 173 9.39 -18.07 7.20
N LEU A 174 8.71 -19.22 7.16
CA LEU A 174 9.30 -20.52 7.47
C LEU A 174 10.04 -21.15 6.29
N TRP A 175 9.89 -20.59 5.08
CA TRP A 175 10.50 -21.08 3.85
C TRP A 175 12.01 -21.37 3.97
N PRO A 176 12.87 -20.44 4.46
CA PRO A 176 14.30 -20.71 4.58
C PRO A 176 14.63 -21.89 5.51
N PHE A 177 13.79 -22.17 6.52
CA PHE A 177 14.01 -23.31 7.42
C PHE A 177 13.57 -24.63 6.78
N ILE A 178 12.46 -24.60 6.04
CA ILE A 178 11.96 -25.75 5.28
C ILE A 178 12.99 -26.14 4.22
N ASP A 179 13.51 -25.17 3.47
CA ASP A 179 14.46 -25.41 2.38
C ASP A 179 15.78 -26.01 2.90
N ASN A 180 16.35 -25.44 3.95
CA ASN A 180 17.63 -25.89 4.52
C ASN A 180 17.54 -27.25 5.25
N LEU A 181 16.46 -27.49 6.02
CA LEU A 181 16.41 -28.63 6.95
C LEU A 181 15.54 -29.79 6.45
N ALA A 182 14.38 -29.47 5.87
CA ALA A 182 13.39 -30.47 5.48
C ALA A 182 13.50 -30.85 4.01
N GLY A 183 13.89 -29.92 3.12
CA GLY A 183 13.84 -30.12 1.67
C GLY A 183 14.61 -31.35 1.18
N ILE A 184 15.84 -31.54 1.66
CA ILE A 184 16.68 -32.69 1.29
C ILE A 184 16.12 -34.02 1.83
N ARG A 185 15.46 -34.01 3.00
CA ARG A 185 14.87 -35.23 3.61
C ARG A 185 13.52 -35.56 2.99
N LEU A 186 12.72 -34.54 2.70
CA LEU A 186 11.38 -34.66 2.13
C LEU A 186 11.48 -35.10 0.65
N ALA A 187 12.44 -34.56 -0.11
CA ALA A 187 12.73 -35.03 -1.47
C ALA A 187 13.09 -36.52 -1.50
N ARG A 188 13.96 -36.99 -0.59
CA ARG A 188 14.29 -38.42 -0.47
C ARG A 188 13.10 -39.28 -0.06
N ARG A 189 12.19 -38.78 0.80
CA ARG A 189 11.00 -39.50 1.25
C ARG A 189 9.92 -39.62 0.19
N PHE A 190 9.72 -38.59 -0.62
CA PHE A 190 8.76 -38.57 -1.72
C PHE A 190 9.34 -39.09 -3.06
N GLY A 191 10.60 -39.53 -3.07
CA GLY A 191 11.27 -40.07 -4.26
C GLY A 191 11.58 -39.01 -5.33
N TRP A 192 11.67 -37.74 -4.95
CA TRP A 192 11.98 -36.65 -5.88
C TRP A 192 13.49 -36.53 -6.10
N ALA A 193 13.91 -36.48 -7.37
CA ALA A 193 15.33 -36.40 -7.76
C ALA A 193 16.02 -35.11 -7.26
N SER A 194 15.26 -34.03 -7.08
CA SER A 194 15.73 -32.80 -6.44
C SER A 194 14.56 -32.12 -5.73
N TRP A 195 14.86 -31.40 -4.66
CA TRP A 195 13.90 -30.57 -3.96
C TRP A 195 13.42 -29.44 -4.89
N PRO A 196 12.10 -29.15 -4.96
CA PRO A 196 11.59 -28.09 -5.80
C PRO A 196 11.99 -26.71 -5.28
N VAL A 197 13.15 -26.23 -5.72
CA VAL A 197 13.60 -24.86 -5.47
C VAL A 197 12.84 -23.91 -6.40
N PRO A 198 12.19 -22.86 -5.87
CA PRO A 198 11.56 -21.81 -6.66
C PRO A 198 12.53 -21.23 -7.69
N GLY A 199 12.12 -21.18 -8.96
CA GLY A 199 12.90 -20.59 -10.05
C GLY A 199 13.80 -21.55 -10.82
N ARG A 200 14.09 -22.76 -10.32
CA ARG A 200 14.90 -23.76 -11.06
C ARG A 200 14.07 -24.85 -11.75
N ASN A 201 12.81 -25.04 -11.36
CA ASN A 201 11.95 -26.06 -11.94
C ASN A 201 10.73 -25.47 -12.65
N PHE A 202 10.26 -26.17 -13.68
CA PHE A 202 9.06 -25.77 -14.43
C PHE A 202 7.82 -25.77 -13.53
N ILE A 203 7.72 -26.70 -12.57
CA ILE A 203 6.54 -26.87 -11.71
C ILE A 203 6.31 -25.66 -10.78
N THR A 204 7.35 -25.17 -10.09
CA THR A 204 7.21 -23.98 -9.23
C THR A 204 7.04 -22.72 -10.05
N GLY A 205 7.71 -22.62 -11.20
CA GLY A 205 7.53 -21.52 -12.14
C GLY A 205 6.08 -21.45 -12.65
N THR A 206 5.52 -22.57 -13.12
CA THR A 206 4.12 -22.65 -13.55
C THR A 206 3.17 -22.37 -12.39
N GLY A 207 3.43 -22.91 -11.19
CA GLY A 207 2.63 -22.63 -10.00
C GLY A 207 2.61 -21.13 -9.65
N TRP A 208 3.76 -20.47 -9.73
CA TRP A 208 3.88 -19.03 -9.51
C TRP A 208 3.14 -18.22 -10.56
N VAL A 209 3.25 -18.58 -11.84
CA VAL A 209 2.52 -17.93 -12.93
C VAL A 209 1.01 -18.12 -12.78
N LEU A 210 0.54 -19.31 -12.39
CA LEU A 210 -0.88 -19.56 -12.10
C LEU A 210 -1.36 -18.73 -10.90
N PHE A 211 -0.54 -18.59 -9.86
CA PHE A 211 -0.85 -17.77 -8.71
C PHE A 211 -0.98 -16.28 -9.07
N LEU A 212 -0.02 -15.74 -9.83
CA LEU A 212 -0.12 -14.36 -10.34
C LEU A 212 -1.30 -14.19 -11.29
N GLY A 213 -1.53 -15.16 -12.17
CA GLY A 213 -2.68 -15.19 -13.07
C GLY A 213 -4.00 -15.18 -12.30
N PHE A 214 -4.08 -15.89 -11.18
CA PHE A 214 -5.23 -15.89 -10.29
C PHE A 214 -5.46 -14.52 -9.63
N ILE A 215 -4.40 -13.89 -9.10
CA ILE A 215 -4.48 -12.52 -8.55
C ILE A 215 -5.00 -11.55 -9.63
N VAL A 216 -4.41 -11.60 -10.82
CA VAL A 216 -4.79 -10.74 -11.94
C VAL A 216 -6.24 -10.99 -12.35
N ALA A 217 -6.67 -12.25 -12.45
CA ALA A 217 -8.04 -12.62 -12.79
C ALA A 217 -9.04 -12.09 -11.75
N LEU A 218 -8.73 -12.19 -10.45
CA LEU A 218 -9.57 -11.64 -9.38
C LEU A 218 -9.63 -10.11 -9.41
N THR A 219 -8.51 -9.44 -9.65
CA THR A 219 -8.48 -7.98 -9.80
C THR A 219 -9.31 -7.54 -11.00
N PHE A 220 -9.16 -8.18 -12.16
CA PHE A 220 -9.98 -7.87 -13.33
C PHE A 220 -11.45 -8.15 -13.07
N TRP A 221 -11.79 -9.30 -12.46
CA TRP A 221 -13.16 -9.60 -12.08
C TRP A 221 -13.74 -8.50 -11.18
N SER A 222 -12.95 -8.01 -10.22
CA SER A 222 -13.30 -6.89 -9.34
C SER A 222 -13.56 -5.57 -10.05
N LEU A 223 -12.84 -5.31 -11.15
CA LEU A 223 -12.97 -4.06 -11.90
C LEU A 223 -14.16 -4.10 -12.85
N PHE A 224 -14.48 -5.27 -13.41
CA PHE A 224 -15.58 -5.43 -14.37
C PHE A 224 -16.96 -5.60 -13.72
N GLY A 225 -17.04 -5.94 -12.42
CA GLY A 225 -18.33 -6.00 -11.72
C GLY A 225 -19.24 -7.15 -12.15
N VAL A 226 -18.73 -8.13 -12.90
CA VAL A 226 -19.54 -9.23 -13.45
C VAL A 226 -19.98 -10.16 -12.32
N THR A 227 -21.24 -10.61 -12.33
CA THR A 227 -21.72 -11.63 -11.39
C THR A 227 -21.40 -13.02 -11.90
N ILE A 228 -20.62 -13.79 -11.14
CA ILE A 228 -20.26 -15.17 -11.47
C ILE A 228 -20.79 -16.06 -10.34
N LEU A 229 -21.59 -17.06 -10.68
CA LEU A 229 -22.14 -18.03 -9.72
C LEU A 229 -22.89 -17.39 -8.53
N GLY A 230 -23.57 -16.25 -8.77
CA GLY A 230 -24.30 -15.51 -7.74
C GLY A 230 -23.43 -14.60 -6.85
N ILE A 231 -22.13 -14.51 -7.12
CA ILE A 231 -21.18 -13.63 -6.41
C ILE A 231 -20.88 -12.41 -7.28
N ALA A 232 -21.08 -11.21 -6.75
CA ALA A 232 -20.81 -9.96 -7.46
C ALA A 232 -19.32 -9.59 -7.42
N GLY A 233 -18.74 -9.43 -8.60
CA GLY A 233 -17.36 -8.98 -8.81
C GLY A 233 -17.16 -7.47 -8.65
N GLY A 234 -17.93 -6.78 -7.81
CA GLY A 234 -17.85 -5.32 -7.61
C GLY A 234 -18.68 -4.90 -6.42
#